data_AF-A0AAV4G3P9-F1
#
_entry.id   AF-A0AAV4G3P9-F1
#
_cell.length_a   1.000
_cell.length_b   1.000
_cell.length_c   1.000
_cell.angle_alpha   90.00
_cell.angle_beta   90.00
_cell.angle_gamma   90.00
#
_symmetry.space_group_name_H-M   'P 1'
#
loop_
_entity.id
_entity.type
_entity.pdbx_description
1 polymer ?
#
loop_
_entity_poly.entity_id
_entity_poly.type
_entity_poly.pdbx_seq_one_letter_code
_entity_poly.pdbx_strand_id
1 'polypeptide(L)'
;MERMGAFEKPEYVPPRGFTRSAREKEKLANIMAYGEDQPKIPMKNIRVRLEPLSPLPDRFDELQSEIKDRQEFLKEMEAIGKGEQYRTIIATEISQKVREMELIDKKRSLELQHMIEEDERKKREQMKKPASGIPKPDVM
;
A
#
# COMPACT_ATOMS: atom_id res chain seq x y z
N MET A 1 -9.61 65.52 -17.08
CA MET A 1 -9.54 64.13 -16.59
C MET A 1 -10.95 63.66 -16.30
N GLU A 2 -11.61 63.09 -17.30
CA GLU A 2 -12.95 62.50 -17.12
C GLU A 2 -12.77 61.06 -16.63
N ARG A 3 -13.29 60.77 -15.43
CA ARG A 3 -13.25 59.43 -14.84
C ARG A 3 -14.32 58.59 -15.53
N MET A 4 -13.92 57.78 -16.52
CA MET A 4 -14.77 56.72 -17.07
C MET A 4 -14.97 55.63 -16.00
N GLY A 5 -15.95 55.81 -15.12
CA GLY A 5 -16.36 54.80 -14.12
C GLY A 5 -17.72 54.17 -14.41
N ALA A 6 -18.35 54.49 -15.54
CA ALA A 6 -19.73 54.09 -15.85
C ALA A 6 -19.85 52.79 -16.68
N PHE A 7 -18.73 52.16 -17.02
CA PHE A 7 -18.67 50.96 -17.88
C PHE A 7 -18.00 49.75 -17.22
N GLU A 8 -17.90 49.70 -15.90
CA GLU A 8 -17.46 48.48 -15.22
C GLU A 8 -18.60 47.45 -15.26
N LYS A 9 -18.47 46.47 -16.17
CA LYS A 9 -19.36 45.32 -16.23
C LYS A 9 -19.27 44.59 -14.89
N PRO A 10 -20.38 44.41 -14.15
CA PRO A 10 -20.35 43.65 -12.92
C PRO A 10 -19.87 42.23 -13.19
N GLU A 11 -19.05 41.71 -12.29
CA GLU A 11 -18.59 40.33 -12.34
C GLU A 11 -19.81 39.39 -12.30
N TYR A 12 -19.82 38.37 -13.16
CA TYR A 12 -20.98 37.49 -13.27
C TYR A 12 -21.18 36.74 -11.94
N VAL A 13 -22.30 36.99 -11.27
CA VAL A 13 -22.73 36.25 -10.08
C VAL A 13 -23.92 35.36 -10.47
N PRO A 14 -23.80 34.03 -10.40
CA PRO A 14 -24.93 33.15 -10.68
C PRO A 14 -26.04 33.36 -9.64
N PRO A 15 -27.32 33.29 -10.04
CA PRO A 15 -28.44 33.47 -9.13
C PRO A 15 -28.42 32.41 -8.02
N ARG A 16 -28.50 32.87 -6.76
CA ARG A 16 -28.52 32.00 -5.58
C ARG A 16 -29.81 31.16 -5.58
N GLY A 17 -29.69 29.86 -5.32
CA GLY A 17 -30.83 28.93 -5.21
C GLY A 17 -31.08 28.03 -6.44
N PHE A 18 -30.36 28.22 -7.55
CA PHE A 18 -30.37 27.29 -8.69
C PHE A 18 -29.34 26.17 -8.54
N THR A 19 -29.37 25.46 -7.41
CA THR A 19 -28.60 24.20 -7.33
C THR A 19 -29.34 23.16 -8.15
N ARG A 20 -28.78 22.80 -9.29
CA ARG A 20 -29.19 21.60 -10.04
C ARG A 20 -29.28 20.41 -9.10
N SER A 21 -30.29 19.57 -9.30
CA SER A 21 -30.45 18.33 -8.53
C SER A 21 -29.19 17.46 -8.67
N ALA A 22 -28.93 16.60 -7.69
CA ALA A 22 -27.78 15.69 -7.74
C ALA A 22 -27.73 14.89 -9.05
N ARG A 23 -28.91 14.46 -9.55
CA ARG A 23 -29.08 13.75 -10.82
C ARG A 23 -28.72 14.60 -12.04
N GLU A 24 -29.12 15.87 -12.08
CA GLU A 24 -28.74 16.77 -13.19
C GLU A 24 -27.24 17.05 -13.20
N LYS A 25 -26.62 17.15 -12.02
CA LYS A 25 -25.17 17.32 -11.90
C LYS A 25 -24.42 16.08 -12.38
N GLU A 26 -24.86 14.90 -11.96
CA GLU A 26 -24.31 13.61 -12.41
C GLU A 26 -24.45 13.43 -13.91
N LYS A 27 -25.65 13.69 -14.44
CA LYS A 27 -25.92 13.67 -15.89
C LYS A 27 -24.97 14.58 -16.66
N LEU A 28 -24.83 15.83 -16.22
CA LEU A 28 -23.93 16.79 -16.87
C LEU A 28 -22.47 16.32 -16.79
N ALA A 29 -22.03 15.78 -15.65
CA ALA A 29 -20.69 15.24 -15.50
C ALA A 29 -20.44 14.06 -16.45
N ASN A 30 -21.39 13.14 -16.57
CA ASN A 30 -21.29 12.00 -17.49
C ASN A 30 -21.26 12.45 -18.96
N ILE A 31 -22.12 13.39 -19.35
CA ILE A 31 -22.11 13.95 -20.72
C ILE A 31 -20.79 14.67 -21.01
N MET A 32 -20.26 15.47 -20.07
CA MET A 32 -18.98 16.17 -20.25
C MET A 32 -17.79 15.22 -20.35
N ALA A 33 -17.78 14.13 -19.58
CA ALA A 33 -16.69 13.17 -19.55
C ALA A 33 -16.75 12.13 -20.68
N TYR A 34 -17.94 11.64 -21.02
CA TYR A 34 -18.14 10.48 -21.89
C TYR A 34 -19.01 10.77 -23.13
N GLY A 35 -19.62 11.95 -23.23
CA GLY A 35 -20.53 12.32 -24.32
C GLY A 35 -21.95 11.75 -24.18
N GLU A 36 -22.22 10.92 -23.16
CA GLU A 36 -23.52 10.29 -22.90
C GLU A 36 -23.86 10.30 -21.39
N ASP A 37 -25.16 10.37 -21.05
CA ASP A 37 -25.67 10.44 -19.66
C ASP A 37 -25.37 9.17 -18.86
N GLN A 38 -25.39 8.01 -19.52
CA GLN A 38 -25.03 6.73 -18.93
C GLN A 38 -23.88 6.12 -19.72
N PRO A 39 -22.63 6.33 -19.29
CA PRO A 39 -21.51 5.67 -19.93
C PRO A 39 -21.71 4.16 -19.80
N LYS A 40 -21.65 3.43 -20.92
CA LYS A 40 -21.57 1.98 -20.91
C LYS A 40 -20.18 1.57 -20.43
N ILE A 41 -19.90 1.73 -19.12
CA ILE A 41 -18.62 1.33 -18.53
C ILE A 41 -18.52 -0.18 -18.75
N PRO A 42 -17.61 -0.67 -19.62
CA PRO A 42 -17.50 -2.09 -19.86
C PRO A 42 -17.12 -2.77 -18.55
N MET A 43 -17.77 -3.89 -18.21
CA MET A 43 -17.53 -4.62 -16.95
C MET A 43 -16.04 -4.95 -16.72
N LYS A 44 -15.22 -5.00 -17.78
CA LYS A 44 -13.76 -5.13 -17.70
C LYS A 44 -13.13 -4.02 -16.87
N ASN A 45 -13.60 -2.78 -16.97
CA ASN A 45 -13.08 -1.64 -16.20
C ASN A 45 -13.53 -1.68 -14.73
N ILE A 46 -14.70 -2.28 -14.45
CA ILE A 46 -15.17 -2.52 -13.07
C ILE A 46 -14.30 -3.57 -12.38
N ARG A 47 -13.87 -4.61 -13.11
CA ARG A 47 -12.96 -5.64 -12.59
C ARG A 47 -11.59 -5.09 -12.19
N VAL A 48 -11.04 -4.16 -12.97
CA VAL A 48 -9.76 -3.48 -12.63
C VAL A 48 -9.87 -2.74 -11.29
N ARG A 49 -11.04 -2.19 -10.95
CA ARG A 49 -11.27 -1.48 -9.69
C ARG A 49 -11.48 -2.40 -8.48
N LEU A 50 -11.77 -3.69 -8.74
CA LEU A 50 -12.00 -4.74 -7.76
C LEU A 50 -10.82 -5.71 -7.66
N GLU A 51 -9.72 -5.46 -8.37
CA GLU A 51 -8.51 -6.21 -8.11
C GLU A 51 -8.16 -6.04 -6.63
N PRO A 52 -7.95 -7.14 -5.89
CA PRO A 52 -7.53 -7.04 -4.51
C PRO A 52 -6.26 -6.20 -4.51
N LEU A 53 -6.26 -5.14 -3.70
CA LEU A 53 -5.08 -4.34 -3.41
C LEU A 53 -3.91 -5.31 -3.28
N SER A 54 -2.91 -5.18 -4.17
CA SER A 54 -1.72 -6.04 -4.19
C SER A 54 -1.28 -6.27 -2.75
N PRO A 55 -0.90 -7.51 -2.37
CA PRO A 55 -0.50 -7.79 -0.99
C PRO A 55 0.47 -6.71 -0.55
N LEU A 56 0.16 -6.07 0.59
CA LEU A 56 0.96 -4.98 1.14
C LEU A 56 2.43 -5.45 1.12
N PRO A 57 3.35 -4.66 0.54
CA PRO A 57 4.74 -5.05 0.45
C PRO A 57 5.27 -5.39 1.86
N ASP A 58 6.16 -6.38 1.93
CA ASP A 58 6.73 -6.73 3.21
C ASP A 58 7.46 -5.50 3.79
N ARG A 59 7.28 -5.24 5.09
CA ARG A 59 7.97 -4.14 5.77
C ARG A 59 9.48 -4.22 5.58
N PHE A 60 10.02 -5.42 5.45
CA PHE A 60 11.43 -5.65 5.14
C PHE A 60 11.82 -5.07 3.77
N ASP A 61 11.00 -5.28 2.74
CA ASP A 61 11.23 -4.78 1.38
C ASP A 61 11.11 -3.25 1.32
N GLU A 62 10.17 -2.68 2.07
CA GLU A 62 10.04 -1.21 2.22
C GLU A 62 11.32 -0.63 2.83
N LEU A 63 11.81 -1.18 3.94
CA LEU A 63 13.03 -0.71 4.61
C LEU A 63 14.26 -0.81 3.70
N GLN A 64 14.36 -1.87 2.91
CA GLN A 64 15.44 -2.02 1.93
C GLN A 64 15.39 -0.94 0.85
N SER A 65 14.18 -0.62 0.37
CA SER A 65 13.97 0.44 -0.62
C SER A 65 14.32 1.81 -0.03
N GLU A 66 13.83 2.11 1.17
CA GLU A 66 14.12 3.36 1.86
C GLU A 66 15.63 3.56 2.14
N ILE A 67 16.37 2.48 2.44
CA ILE A 67 17.84 2.57 2.59
C ILE A 67 18.51 2.93 1.26
N LYS A 68 18.09 2.32 0.15
CA LYS A 68 18.62 2.64 -1.18
C LYS A 68 18.34 4.10 -1.54
N ASP A 69 17.12 4.57 -1.33
CA ASP A 69 16.73 5.96 -1.62
C ASP A 69 17.61 6.94 -0.83
N ARG A 70 17.92 6.64 0.43
CA ARG A 70 18.79 7.49 1.27
C ARG A 70 20.25 7.47 0.80
N GLN A 71 20.74 6.33 0.32
CA GLN A 71 22.07 6.23 -0.28
C GLN A 71 22.16 7.02 -1.60
N GLU A 72 21.15 6.92 -2.45
CA GLU A 72 21.06 7.68 -3.70
C GLU A 72 20.98 9.18 -3.43
N PHE A 73 20.13 9.61 -2.50
CA PHE A 73 20.07 10.99 -2.06
C PHE A 73 21.42 11.51 -1.59
N LEU A 74 22.15 10.74 -0.77
CA LEU A 74 23.47 11.17 -0.31
C LEU A 74 24.45 11.33 -1.48
N LYS A 75 24.43 10.40 -2.45
CA LYS A 75 25.25 10.47 -3.66
C LYS A 75 24.94 11.71 -4.50
N GLU A 76 23.66 12.06 -4.63
CA GLU A 76 23.25 13.31 -5.31
C GLU A 76 23.75 14.55 -4.56
N MET A 77 23.62 14.58 -3.23
CA MET A 77 24.11 15.70 -2.42
C MET A 77 25.63 15.83 -2.47
N GLU A 78 26.36 14.71 -2.51
CA GLU A 78 27.81 14.69 -2.71
C GLU A 78 28.23 15.22 -4.08
N ALA A 79 27.51 14.85 -5.15
CA ALA A 79 27.76 15.35 -6.50
C ALA A 79 27.59 16.88 -6.60
N ILE A 80 26.70 17.46 -5.79
CA ILE A 80 26.45 18.91 -5.72
C ILE A 80 27.38 19.59 -4.68
N GLY A 81 28.26 18.84 -4.00
CA GLY A 81 29.21 19.35 -3.01
C GLY A 81 28.62 19.64 -1.63
N LYS A 82 27.39 19.20 -1.35
CA LYS A 82 26.71 19.35 -0.05
C LYS A 82 26.83 18.11 0.85
N GLY A 83 27.61 17.11 0.47
CA GLY A 83 27.72 15.83 1.18
C GLY A 83 28.03 15.95 2.67
N GLU A 84 28.94 16.84 3.05
CA GLU A 84 29.36 17.01 4.45
C GLU A 84 28.18 17.38 5.39
N GLN A 85 27.19 18.12 4.89
CA GLN A 85 26.01 18.51 5.65
C GLN A 85 25.07 17.33 5.92
N TYR A 86 25.02 16.36 5.01
CA TYR A 86 24.03 15.29 5.02
C TYR A 86 24.59 13.93 5.46
N ARG A 87 25.90 13.70 5.34
CA ARG A 87 26.55 12.42 5.66
C ARG A 87 26.14 11.87 7.02
N THR A 88 26.27 12.66 8.08
CA THR A 88 25.96 12.22 9.45
C THR A 88 24.47 11.92 9.61
N ILE A 89 23.61 12.79 9.08
CA ILE A 89 22.14 12.64 9.19
C ILE A 89 21.71 11.36 8.47
N ILE A 90 22.12 11.19 7.21
CA ILE A 90 21.78 10.01 6.41
C ILE A 90 22.33 8.73 7.03
N ALA A 91 23.56 8.74 7.55
CA ALA A 91 24.13 7.59 8.25
C ALA A 91 23.31 7.18 9.48
N THR A 92 22.81 8.15 10.26
CA THR A 92 21.94 7.86 11.41
C THR A 92 20.59 7.27 10.98
N GLU A 93 19.98 7.77 9.92
CA GLU A 93 18.71 7.24 9.40
C GLU A 93 18.88 5.82 8.85
N ILE A 94 19.96 5.56 8.10
CA ILE A 94 20.29 4.21 7.62
C ILE A 94 20.46 3.27 8.82
N SER A 95 21.17 3.70 9.86
CA SER A 95 21.37 2.89 11.07
C SER A 95 20.06 2.58 11.80
N GLN A 96 19.12 3.53 11.83
CA GLN A 96 17.79 3.31 12.40
C GLN A 96 17.00 2.27 11.60
N LYS A 97 17.01 2.36 10.26
CA LYS A 97 16.33 1.39 9.38
C LYS A 97 16.94 -0.01 9.48
N VAL A 98 18.26 -0.11 9.56
CA VAL A 98 18.97 -1.38 9.78
C VAL A 98 18.56 -2.01 11.12
N ARG A 99 18.50 -1.22 12.19
CA ARG A 99 18.03 -1.71 13.49
C ARG A 99 16.58 -2.21 13.43
N GLU A 100 15.71 -1.53 12.69
CA GLU A 100 14.33 -1.98 12.50
C GLU A 100 14.29 -3.34 11.78
N MET A 101 15.09 -3.51 10.71
CA MET A 101 15.21 -4.79 10.02
C MET A 101 15.70 -5.91 10.95
N GLU A 102 16.71 -5.65 11.78
CA GLU A 102 17.21 -6.63 12.76
C GLU A 102 16.14 -7.09 13.77
N LEU A 103 15.27 -6.18 14.21
CA LEU A 103 14.18 -6.52 15.13
C LEU A 103 13.14 -7.41 14.45
N ILE A 104 12.81 -7.11 13.20
CA ILE A 104 11.90 -7.93 12.39
C ILE A 104 12.50 -9.32 12.20
N ASP A 105 13.78 -9.41 11.84
CA ASP A 105 14.48 -10.67 11.61
C ASP A 105 14.55 -11.54 12.87
N LYS A 106 14.86 -10.94 14.02
CA LYS A 106 14.85 -11.63 15.32
C LYS A 106 13.47 -12.20 15.65
N LYS A 107 12.41 -11.39 15.45
CA LYS A 107 11.03 -11.83 15.72
C LYS A 107 10.65 -13.02 14.83
N ARG A 108 10.91 -12.93 13.53
CA ARG A 108 10.64 -14.00 12.56
C ARG A 108 11.41 -15.26 12.88
N SER A 109 12.68 -15.13 13.24
CA SER A 109 13.53 -16.25 13.62
C SER A 109 13.00 -17.00 14.84
N LEU A 110 12.51 -16.27 15.86
CA LEU A 110 11.89 -16.88 17.05
C LEU A 110 10.58 -17.60 16.70
N GLU A 111 9.73 -16.99 15.86
CA GLU A 111 8.48 -17.61 15.40
C GLU A 111 8.76 -18.90 14.61
N LEU A 112 9.76 -18.89 13.72
CA LEU A 112 10.20 -20.04 12.95
C LEU A 112 10.73 -21.16 13.85
N GLN A 113 11.56 -20.83 14.85
CA GLN A 113 12.07 -21.81 15.82
C GLN A 113 10.93 -22.50 16.58
N HIS A 114 9.97 -21.72 17.08
CA HIS A 114 8.80 -22.26 17.78
C HIS A 114 7.95 -23.18 16.87
N MET A 115 7.76 -22.80 15.60
CA MET A 115 7.05 -23.65 14.64
C MET A 115 7.78 -24.99 14.40
N ILE A 116 9.10 -24.96 14.26
CA ILE A 116 9.92 -26.16 14.08
C ILE A 116 9.81 -27.08 15.29
N GLU A 117 9.92 -26.53 16.51
CA GLU A 117 9.80 -27.29 17.76
C GLU A 117 8.43 -27.97 17.90
N GLU A 118 7.35 -27.25 17.59
CA GLU A 118 5.99 -27.77 17.62
C GLU A 118 5.77 -28.88 16.58
N ASP A 119 6.31 -28.73 15.38
CA ASP A 119 6.23 -29.76 14.35
C ASP A 119 7.05 -31.00 14.71
N GLU A 120 8.24 -30.83 15.29
CA GLU A 120 9.02 -31.94 15.84
C GLU A 120 8.26 -32.67 16.95
N ARG A 121 7.63 -31.92 17.86
CA ARG A 121 6.83 -32.49 18.95
C ARG A 121 5.66 -33.30 18.40
N LYS A 122 4.89 -32.74 17.47
CA LYS A 122 3.79 -33.45 16.80
C LYS A 122 4.28 -34.71 16.09
N LYS A 123 5.43 -34.65 15.43
CA LYS A 123 6.05 -35.81 14.76
C LYS A 123 6.44 -36.90 15.76
N ARG A 124 7.03 -36.52 16.90
CA ARG A 124 7.35 -37.45 18.01
C ARG A 124 6.10 -38.06 18.62
N GLU A 125 5.03 -37.29 18.78
CA GLU A 125 3.74 -37.77 19.29
C GLU A 125 3.05 -38.72 18.30
N GLN A 126 3.14 -38.46 16.99
CA GLN A 126 2.65 -39.35 15.94
C GLN A 126 3.43 -40.68 15.90
N MET A 127 4.75 -40.65 16.08
CA MET A 127 5.58 -41.87 16.16
C MET A 127 5.30 -42.72 17.42
N LYS A 128 4.79 -42.12 18.50
CA LYS A 128 4.44 -42.83 19.74
C LYS A 128 3.05 -43.46 19.75
N LYS A 129 2.18 -43.16 18.78
CA LYS A 129 0.89 -43.86 18.66
C LYS A 129 1.15 -45.29 18.18
N PRO A 130 0.80 -46.34 18.96
CA PRO A 130 0.91 -47.71 18.47
C PRO A 130 -0.03 -47.88 17.28
N ALA A 131 0.39 -48.68 16.29
CA ALA A 131 -0.48 -49.15 15.21
C ALA A 131 -1.68 -49.88 15.84
N SER A 132 -2.77 -49.16 16.07
CA SER A 132 -4.00 -49.73 16.59
C SER A 132 -4.62 -50.62 15.51
N GLY A 133 -4.74 -51.90 15.82
CA GLY A 133 -5.53 -52.86 15.07
C GLY A 133 -4.71 -53.96 14.40
N ILE A 134 -4.20 -54.91 15.17
CA ILE A 134 -4.07 -56.28 14.63
C ILE A 134 -5.51 -56.77 14.45
N PRO A 135 -6.01 -56.99 13.22
CA PRO A 135 -7.33 -57.58 13.04
C PRO A 135 -7.28 -58.98 13.65
N LYS A 136 -8.18 -59.24 14.60
CA LYS A 136 -8.32 -60.59 15.18
C LYS A 136 -8.68 -61.54 14.04
N PRO A 137 -7.99 -62.68 13.89
CA PRO A 137 -8.39 -63.67 12.90
C PRO A 137 -9.76 -64.22 13.31
N ASP A 138 -10.67 -64.24 12.34
CA ASP A 138 -12.00 -64.82 12.47
C ASP A 138 -11.84 -66.33 12.67
N VAL A 139 -12.23 -66.84 13.84
CA VAL A 139 -12.20 -68.28 14.15
C VAL A 139 -13.61 -68.82 13.92
N MET A 140 -13.73 -69.74 12.95
CA MET A 140 -14.96 -70.48 12.61
C MET A 140 -15.47 -71.35 13.77
#